data_AF-A0A8T6VDQ7-F1
#
_entry.id   AF-A0A8T6VDQ7-F1
#
_cell.length_a   1.000
_cell.length_b   1.000
_cell.length_c   1.000
_cell.angle_alpha   90.00
_cell.angle_beta   90.00
_cell.angle_gamma   90.00
#
_symmetry.space_group_name_H-M   'P 1'
#
loop_
_entity.id
_entity.type
_entity.pdbx_description
1 polymer ?
#
loop_
_entity_poly.entity_id
_entity_poly.type
_entity_poly.pdbx_seq_one_letter_code
_entity_poly.pdbx_strand_id
1 'polypeptide(L)'
;MTRIGERMKGTFVLGVDVELAWGLVHRKKIDLPKVAQMTTRARDTLDDVMKLFEEFQIPVTWSILGHLMLDRCSRDKESGLPHPDMPR
;
A
#
# COMPACT_ATOMS: atom_id res chain seq x y z
N MET A 1 -38.80 -1.71 -17.77
CA MET A 1 -39.69 -2.42 -16.83
C MET A 1 -38.84 -3.20 -15.84
N THR A 2 -38.50 -2.59 -14.71
CA THR A 2 -37.81 -3.29 -13.60
C THR A 2 -38.87 -4.03 -12.80
N ARG A 3 -38.71 -5.34 -12.58
CA ARG A 3 -39.71 -6.16 -11.88
C ARG A 3 -39.78 -5.75 -10.40
N ILE A 4 -40.99 -5.49 -9.91
CA ILE A 4 -41.25 -5.26 -8.48
C ILE A 4 -40.87 -6.55 -7.73
N GLY A 5 -39.80 -6.50 -6.92
CA GLY A 5 -39.29 -7.63 -6.14
C GLY A 5 -37.81 -8.01 -6.41
N GLU A 6 -37.17 -7.41 -7.41
CA GLU A 6 -35.76 -7.69 -7.72
C GLU A 6 -34.84 -6.97 -6.72
N ARG A 7 -34.23 -7.70 -5.77
CA ARG A 7 -33.18 -7.14 -4.90
C ARG A 7 -32.05 -6.62 -5.78
N MET A 8 -31.75 -5.32 -5.73
CA MET A 8 -30.56 -4.78 -6.37
C MET A 8 -29.33 -5.52 -5.84
N LYS A 9 -28.50 -6.04 -6.74
CA LYS A 9 -27.22 -6.64 -6.36
C LYS A 9 -26.33 -5.53 -5.79
N GLY A 10 -25.81 -5.74 -4.58
CA GLY A 10 -24.79 -4.87 -4.01
C GLY A 10 -23.49 -4.96 -4.83
N THR A 11 -22.78 -3.85 -4.94
CA THR A 11 -21.43 -3.83 -5.53
C THR A 11 -20.40 -3.97 -4.41
N PHE A 12 -19.43 -4.86 -4.59
CA PHE A 12 -18.28 -5.01 -3.71
C PHE A 12 -17.03 -4.48 -4.42
N VAL A 13 -16.26 -3.65 -3.74
CA VAL A 13 -14.99 -3.09 -4.24
C VAL A 13 -13.91 -3.40 -3.21
N LEU A 14 -12.80 -3.99 -3.67
CA LEU A 14 -11.63 -4.26 -2.84
C LEU A 14 -10.50 -3.32 -3.25
N GLY A 15 -10.07 -2.48 -2.30
CA GLY A 15 -8.89 -1.63 -2.42
C GLY A 15 -7.82 -2.06 -1.42
N VAL A 16 -6.56 -2.00 -1.83
CA VAL A 16 -5.41 -2.32 -0.97
C VAL A 16 -4.42 -1.16 -1.00
N ASP A 17 -4.16 -0.60 0.18
CA ASP A 17 -3.19 0.46 0.38
C ASP A 17 -1.83 -0.13 0.80
N VAL A 18 -0.80 0.12 0.00
CA VAL A 18 0.57 -0.38 0.23
C VAL A 18 1.43 0.77 0.73
N GLU A 19 1.48 0.92 2.06
CA GLU A 19 2.23 2.00 2.74
C GLU A 19 3.50 1.50 3.46
N LEU A 20 3.56 0.22 3.83
CA LEU A 20 4.62 -0.40 4.63
C LEU A 20 4.98 0.45 5.87
N ALA A 21 6.23 0.91 5.99
CA ALA A 21 6.69 1.69 7.15
C ALA A 21 5.97 3.04 7.28
N TRP A 22 5.50 3.61 6.17
CA TRP A 22 4.82 4.90 6.17
C TRP A 22 3.50 4.85 6.95
N GLY A 23 2.77 3.73 6.87
CA GLY A 23 1.54 3.51 7.64
C GLY A 23 1.74 3.52 9.16
N LEU A 24 2.98 3.61 9.65
CA LEU A 24 3.32 3.67 11.07
C LEU A 24 3.85 5.06 11.50
N VAL A 25 3.99 6.02 10.57
CA VAL A 25 4.62 7.34 10.84
C VAL A 25 3.84 8.17 11.86
N HIS A 26 2.53 7.94 11.98
CA HIS A 26 1.67 8.64 12.93
C HIS A 26 1.85 8.17 14.39
N ARG A 27 2.61 7.10 14.64
CA ARG A 27 2.81 6.56 15.98
C ARG A 27 3.75 7.45 16.79
N LYS A 28 3.34 7.79 18.02
CA LYS A 28 4.13 8.61 18.97
C LYS A 28 5.49 8.02 19.33
N LYS A 29 5.65 6.70 19.25
CA LYS A 29 6.90 5.98 19.51
C LYS A 29 7.12 4.98 18.39
N ILE A 30 8.25 5.10 17.71
CA ILE A 30 8.67 4.21 16.63
C ILE A 30 9.86 3.40 17.12
N ASP A 31 9.65 2.09 17.27
CA ASP A 31 10.71 1.11 17.47
C ASP A 31 11.21 0.70 16.07
N LEU A 32 12.32 1.31 15.64
CA LEU A 32 12.84 1.13 14.28
C LEU A 32 13.17 -0.33 13.94
N PRO A 33 13.88 -1.10 14.79
CA PRO A 33 14.09 -2.53 14.54
C PRO A 33 12.80 -3.31 14.33
N LYS A 34 11.79 -3.08 15.20
CA LYS A 34 10.50 -3.76 15.09
C LYS A 34 9.75 -3.36 13.83
N VAL A 35 9.74 -2.07 13.49
CA VAL A 35 9.12 -1.56 12.27
C VAL A 35 9.78 -2.17 11.03
N ALA A 36 11.11 -2.20 10.98
CA ALA A 36 11.84 -2.83 9.89
C ALA A 36 11.45 -4.31 9.72
N GLN A 37 11.46 -5.08 10.81
CA GLN A 37 11.05 -6.49 10.76
C GLN A 37 9.60 -6.68 10.27
N MET A 38 8.66 -5.90 10.81
CA MET A 38 7.24 -6.00 10.44
C MET A 38 7.00 -5.63 8.98
N THR A 39 7.68 -4.58 8.50
CA THR A 39 7.49 -4.07 7.13
C THR A 39 8.14 -4.94 6.07
N THR A 40 9.26 -5.59 6.39
CA THR A 40 9.82 -6.65 5.55
C THR A 40 8.84 -7.81 5.42
N ARG A 41 8.32 -8.32 6.54
CA ARG A 41 7.32 -9.41 6.50
C ARG A 41 6.05 -9.03 5.74
N ALA A 42 5.57 -7.80 5.93
CA ALA A 42 4.40 -7.29 5.22
C ALA A 42 4.64 -7.23 3.70
N ARG A 43 5.85 -6.81 3.28
CA ARG A 43 6.26 -6.84 1.87
C ARG A 43 6.28 -8.27 1.33
N ASP A 44 6.88 -9.21 2.08
CA ASP A 44 6.96 -10.61 1.66
C ASP A 44 5.55 -11.24 1.52
N THR A 45 4.60 -10.81 2.36
CA THR A 45 3.20 -11.29 2.32
C THR A 45 2.45 -10.78 1.09
N LEU A 46 2.89 -9.71 0.43
CA LEU A 46 2.23 -9.18 -0.77
C LEU A 46 2.20 -10.22 -1.90
N ASP A 47 3.25 -11.03 -2.06
CA ASP A 47 3.31 -12.07 -3.07
C ASP A 47 2.21 -13.12 -2.86
N ASP A 48 1.97 -13.51 -1.62
CA ASP A 48 0.95 -14.50 -1.29
C ASP A 48 -0.47 -13.92 -1.44
N VAL A 49 -0.66 -12.65 -1.09
CA VAL A 49 -1.93 -11.95 -1.30
C VAL A 49 -2.24 -11.80 -2.79
N MET A 50 -1.25 -11.45 -3.61
CA MET A 50 -1.41 -11.36 -5.07
C MET A 50 -1.79 -12.72 -5.68
N LYS A 51 -1.13 -13.81 -5.26
CA LYS A 51 -1.49 -15.18 -5.69
C LYS A 51 -2.94 -15.51 -5.34
N LEU A 52 -3.41 -15.13 -4.15
CA LEU A 52 -4.80 -15.36 -3.76
C LEU A 52 -5.78 -14.58 -4.64
N PHE A 53 -5.50 -13.30 -4.92
CA PHE A 53 -6.37 -12.51 -5.79
C PHE A 53 -6.40 -13.05 -7.23
N GLU A 54 -5.26 -13.56 -7.71
CA GLU A 54 -5.18 -14.25 -8.98
C GLU A 54 -5.96 -15.57 -8.98
N GLU A 55 -5.78 -16.43 -7.96
CA GLU A 55 -6.48 -17.72 -7.85
C GLU A 55 -8.00 -17.55 -7.85
N PHE A 56 -8.52 -16.59 -7.10
CA PHE A 56 -9.95 -16.33 -6.98
C PHE A 56 -10.49 -15.33 -8.00
N GLN A 57 -9.65 -14.84 -8.91
CA GLN A 57 -10.02 -13.85 -9.94
C GLN A 57 -10.71 -12.61 -9.35
N ILE A 58 -10.19 -12.12 -8.22
CA ILE A 58 -10.74 -10.96 -7.50
C ILE A 58 -10.11 -9.68 -8.08
N PRO A 59 -10.89 -8.76 -8.66
CA PRO A 59 -10.35 -7.47 -9.08
C PRO A 59 -10.03 -6.61 -7.85
N VAL A 60 -8.82 -6.06 -7.83
CA VAL A 60 -8.32 -5.23 -6.73
C VAL A 60 -7.73 -3.94 -7.27
N THR A 61 -8.06 -2.83 -6.62
CA THR A 61 -7.42 -1.54 -6.85
C THR A 61 -6.27 -1.36 -5.88
N TRP A 62 -5.08 -1.05 -6.40
CA TRP A 62 -3.86 -0.88 -5.60
C TRP A 62 -3.53 0.60 -5.42
N SER A 63 -3.51 1.07 -4.17
CA SER A 63 -3.01 2.39 -3.81
C SER A 63 -1.59 2.24 -3.26
N ILE A 64 -0.59 2.43 -4.12
CA ILE A 64 0.81 2.25 -3.74
C ILE A 64 1.41 3.60 -3.35
N LEU A 65 2.04 3.68 -2.18
CA LEU A 65 2.79 4.86 -1.78
C LEU A 65 3.93 5.10 -2.78
N GLY A 66 3.92 6.26 -3.47
CA GLY A 66 4.84 6.55 -4.57
C GLY A 66 6.34 6.41 -4.22
N HIS A 67 6.72 6.67 -2.96
CA HIS A 67 8.10 6.49 -2.50
C HIS A 67 8.59 5.04 -2.62
N LEU A 68 7.68 4.05 -2.56
CA LEU A 68 8.01 2.63 -2.71
C LEU A 68 8.38 2.24 -4.14
N MET A 69 8.06 3.08 -5.13
CA MET A 69 8.41 2.86 -6.53
C MET A 69 9.81 3.39 -6.89
N LEU A 70 10.49 4.02 -5.93
CA LEU A 70 11.84 4.53 -6.13
C LEU A 70 12.87 3.41 -5.94
N ASP A 71 13.88 3.39 -6.81
CA ASP A 71 15.01 2.45 -6.75
C ASP A 71 15.78 2.53 -5.41
N ARG A 72 15.87 3.73 -4.84
CA ARG A 72 16.54 3.98 -3.56
C ARG A 72 15.89 5.12 -2.79
N CYS A 73 16.15 5.17 -1.48
CA CYS A 73 15.84 6.30 -0.62
C CYS A 73 17.11 7.11 -0.34
N SER A 74 17.10 8.41 -0.64
CA SER A 74 18.24 9.31 -0.40
C SER A 74 17.77 10.69 0.03
N ARG A 75 18.63 11.35 0.81
CA ARG A 75 18.49 12.76 1.17
C ARG A 75 19.65 13.53 0.58
N ASP A 76 19.36 14.70 0.04
CA ASP A 76 20.39 15.64 -0.36
C ASP A 76 21.17 16.13 0.87
N LYS A 77 22.49 16.26 0.72
CA LYS A 77 23.38 16.58 1.85
C LYS A 77 23.35 18.06 2.22
N GLU A 78 23.09 18.94 1.26
CA GLU A 78 23.12 20.39 1.47
C GLU A 78 21.77 20.92 1.95
N SER A 79 20.69 20.56 1.26
CA SER A 79 19.33 20.98 1.57
C SER A 79 18.63 20.09 2.62
N GLY A 80 19.13 18.88 2.87
CA GLY A 80 18.50 17.89 3.76
C GLY A 80 17.20 17.29 3.21
N LEU A 81 16.78 17.71 2.01
CA LEU A 81 15.53 17.32 1.40
C LEU A 81 15.57 15.84 0.97
N PRO A 82 14.55 15.05 1.30
CA PRO A 82 14.40 13.73 0.69
C PRO A 82 14.04 13.92 -0.78
N HIS A 83 14.78 13.23 -1.66
CA HIS A 83 14.53 13.21 -3.10
C HIS A 83 14.28 14.61 -3.70
N PRO A 84 15.31 15.46 -3.80
CA PRO A 84 15.15 16.84 -4.29
C PRO A 84 14.59 16.92 -5.72
N ASP A 85 14.82 15.87 -6.51
CA ASP A 85 14.39 15.78 -7.91
C ASP A 85 12.91 15.44 -8.08
N MET A 86 12.20 15.08 -6.99
CA MET A 86 10.77 14.77 -7.08
C MET A 86 9.92 16.05 -7.22
N PRO A 87 8.93 16.07 -8.15
CA PRO A 87 7.95 17.15 -8.26
C PRO A 87 7.21 17.37 -6.94
N ARG A 88 6.86 18.64 -6.63
CA ARG A 88 6.15 19.05 -5.41
C ARG A 88 5.00 19.98 -5.73
#